data_AF-A0A9Q1RCD5-F1
#
_entry.id   AF-A0A9Q1RCD5-F1
#
_cell.length_a   1.000
_cell.length_b   1.000
_cell.length_c   1.000
_cell.angle_alpha   90.00
_cell.angle_beta   90.00
_cell.angle_gamma   90.00
#
_symmetry.space_group_name_H-M   'P 1'
#
loop_
_entity.id
_entity.type
_entity.pdbx_description
1 polymer ?
#
loop_
_entity_poly.entity_id
_entity_poly.type
_entity_poly.pdbx_seq_one_letter_code
_entity_poly.pdbx_strand_id
1 'polypeptide(L)'
;MDFLNVQARKNHLKCHKKRLTQDQVRHLEISFSSNNKLDSDRKSQLAQELGLPPRQVAIWYQNKRVRWKSQSLEVDYKALQQRLDSALKDNEKLKLEVGRLRKELHKTQEMLGFTTTTNNYSSISSSCDEVGSSCLQLRDQSKHNHLDKELYACLIGGEGHFGTPDGHNFFD
;
A
#
# COMPACT_ATOMS: atom_id res chain seq x y z
N MET A 1 -3.28 49.04 26.31
CA MET A 1 -1.82 49.00 26.11
C MET A 1 -1.51 47.75 25.30
N ASP A 2 -1.93 47.67 24.02
CA ASP A 2 -2.00 46.37 23.32
C ASP A 2 -1.54 46.38 21.85
N PHE A 3 -1.06 47.52 21.34
CA PHE A 3 -0.62 47.63 19.94
C PHE A 3 0.75 47.01 19.67
N LEU A 4 1.58 46.74 20.70
CA LEU A 4 2.90 46.15 20.54
C LEU A 4 2.89 44.62 20.38
N ASN A 5 1.79 43.94 20.72
CA ASN A 5 1.69 42.47 20.67
C ASN A 5 1.30 41.95 19.26
N VAL A 6 0.54 42.72 18.49
CA VAL A 6 0.09 42.34 17.14
C VAL A 6 1.25 42.32 16.14
N GLN A 7 2.21 43.25 16.28
CA GLN A 7 3.38 43.32 15.41
C GLN A 7 4.36 42.15 15.68
N ALA A 8 4.50 41.74 16.95
CA ALA A 8 5.30 40.57 17.34
C ALA A 8 4.73 39.27 16.75
N ARG A 9 3.40 39.09 16.77
CA ARG A 9 2.72 37.93 16.16
C ARG A 9 2.87 37.88 14.64
N LYS A 10 2.77 39.02 13.94
CA LYS A 10 2.99 39.11 12.49
C LYS A 10 4.45 38.82 12.07
N ASN A 11 5.42 39.20 12.89
CA ASN A 11 6.84 38.93 12.64
C ASN A 11 7.19 37.45 12.86
N HIS A 12 6.56 36.79 13.85
CA HIS A 12 6.77 35.36 14.10
C HIS A 12 6.25 34.46 12.95
N LEU A 13 5.15 34.87 12.30
CA LEU A 13 4.56 34.15 11.16
C LEU A 13 5.39 34.29 9.87
N LYS A 14 6.11 35.40 9.67
CA LYS A 14 6.97 35.62 8.48
C LYS A 14 8.28 34.82 8.52
N CYS A 15 8.83 34.55 9.71
CA CYS A 15 10.05 33.75 9.85
C CYS A 15 9.84 32.27 9.44
N HIS A 16 8.63 31.74 9.65
CA HIS A 16 8.32 30.32 9.42
C HIS A 16 8.16 29.86 7.97
N LYS A 17 8.20 30.79 6.99
CA LYS A 17 7.99 30.48 5.56
C LYS A 17 9.27 30.46 4.71
N LYS A 18 10.45 30.59 5.32
CA LYS A 18 11.70 30.49 4.57
C LYS A 18 11.89 29.04 4.09
N ARG A 19 12.14 28.87 2.78
CA ARG A 19 12.58 27.58 2.22
C ARG A 19 13.90 27.20 2.89
N LEU A 20 14.04 25.92 3.24
CA LEU A 20 15.30 25.38 3.72
C LEU A 20 16.36 25.54 2.63
N THR A 21 17.59 25.86 3.04
CA THR A 21 18.73 25.92 2.11
C THR A 21 19.12 24.52 1.63
N GLN A 22 19.84 24.43 0.52
CA GLN A 22 20.26 23.14 -0.03
C GLN A 22 21.12 22.35 0.96
N ASP A 23 22.01 23.01 1.71
CA ASP A 23 22.85 22.36 2.70
C ASP A 23 22.03 21.87 3.91
N GLN A 24 21.04 22.65 4.36
CA GLN A 24 20.10 22.21 5.40
C GLN A 24 19.34 20.97 4.97
N VAL A 25 18.85 20.95 3.73
CA VAL A 25 18.17 19.76 3.17
C VAL A 25 19.13 18.59 3.12
N ARG A 26 20.37 18.76 2.64
CA ARG A 26 21.38 17.69 2.57
C ARG A 26 21.64 17.07 3.95
N HIS A 27 21.81 17.90 4.98
CA HIS A 27 22.02 17.41 6.34
C HIS A 27 20.81 16.61 6.86
N LEU A 28 19.59 17.11 6.63
CA LEU A 28 18.36 16.40 6.98
C LEU A 28 18.23 15.07 6.22
N GLU A 29 18.65 15.01 4.96
CA GLU A 29 18.66 13.79 4.16
C GLU A 29 19.65 12.74 4.67
N ILE A 30 20.89 13.14 5.00
CA ILE A 30 21.89 12.24 5.59
C ILE A 30 21.36 11.64 6.91
N SER A 31 20.79 12.49 7.76
CA SER A 31 20.18 12.06 9.02
C SER A 31 19.00 11.12 8.79
N PHE A 32 18.13 11.42 7.82
CA PHE A 32 16.97 10.58 7.48
C PHE A 32 17.36 9.20 6.94
N SER A 33 18.40 9.14 6.09
CA SER A 33 18.90 7.87 5.55
C SER A 33 19.45 6.96 6.65
N SER A 34 19.95 7.54 7.75
CA SER A 34 20.44 6.79 8.91
C SER A 34 19.30 6.31 9.81
N ASN A 35 18.33 7.17 10.09
CA ASN A 35 17.12 6.82 10.82
C ASN A 35 15.91 7.63 10.30
N ASN A 36 14.90 6.92 9.79
CA ASN A 36 13.69 7.55 9.25
C ASN A 36 12.70 8.01 10.33
N LYS A 37 12.87 7.55 11.58
CA LYS A 37 12.10 8.00 12.74
C LYS A 37 12.84 9.17 13.40
N LEU A 38 12.10 10.25 13.64
CA LEU A 38 12.64 11.43 14.28
C LEU A 38 12.30 11.40 15.77
N ASP A 39 13.27 11.02 16.58
CA ASP A 39 13.15 11.06 18.04
C ASP A 39 13.25 12.49 18.57
N SER A 40 12.72 12.75 19.77
CA SER A 40 12.68 14.10 20.34
C SER A 40 14.07 14.70 20.53
N ASP A 41 15.03 13.91 21.00
CA ASP A 41 16.40 14.36 21.24
C ASP A 41 17.11 14.69 19.92
N ARG A 42 16.98 13.80 18.92
CA ARG A 42 17.58 14.03 17.60
C ARG A 42 16.97 15.24 16.89
N LYS A 43 15.66 15.47 17.05
CA LYS A 43 14.98 16.67 16.56
C LYS A 43 15.57 17.95 17.15
N SER A 44 15.80 17.97 18.46
CA SER A 44 16.39 19.12 19.15
C SER A 44 17.83 19.37 18.69
N GLN A 45 18.64 18.31 18.54
CA GLN A 45 20.00 18.39 18.01
C GLN A 45 20.00 18.97 16.58
N LEU A 46 19.22 18.39 15.66
CA LEU A 46 19.13 18.88 14.27
C LEU A 46 18.62 20.31 14.19
N ALA A 47 17.68 20.69 15.03
CA ALA A 47 17.18 22.07 15.09
C ALA A 47 18.30 23.05 15.47
N GLN A 48 19.12 22.68 16.46
CA GLN A 48 20.27 23.48 16.89
C GLN A 48 21.38 23.53 15.83
N GLU A 49 21.79 22.36 15.30
CA GLU A 49 22.82 22.23 14.28
C GLU A 49 22.50 23.03 13.01
N LEU A 50 21.22 23.08 12.62
CA LEU A 50 20.77 23.73 11.38
C LEU A 50 20.27 25.17 11.57
N GLY A 51 20.18 25.63 12.82
CA GLY A 51 19.57 26.92 13.16
C GLY A 51 18.08 27.01 12.77
N LEU A 52 17.37 25.87 12.80
CA LEU A 52 15.98 25.76 12.36
C LEU A 52 15.04 25.58 13.57
N PRO A 53 13.81 26.11 13.52
CA PRO A 53 12.79 25.76 14.49
C PRO A 53 12.51 24.24 14.51
N PRO A 54 12.39 23.60 15.69
CA PRO A 54 12.12 22.16 15.79
C PRO A 54 10.89 21.70 15.01
N ARG A 55 9.89 22.57 14.88
CA ARG A 55 8.69 22.32 14.06
C ARG A 55 8.99 22.17 12.57
N GLN A 56 9.94 22.94 12.01
CA GLN A 56 10.31 22.81 10.60
C GLN A 56 11.02 21.48 10.33
N VAL A 57 11.90 21.05 11.24
CA VAL A 57 12.53 19.71 11.18
C VAL A 57 11.47 18.61 11.20
N ALA A 58 10.50 18.70 12.11
CA ALA A 58 9.40 17.73 12.20
C ALA A 58 8.54 17.67 10.92
N ILE A 59 8.14 18.82 10.38
CA ILE A 59 7.36 18.90 9.13
C ILE A 59 8.18 18.34 7.95
N TRP A 60 9.47 18.65 7.89
CA TRP A 60 10.33 18.12 6.84
C TRP A 60 10.39 16.59 6.88
N TYR A 61 10.58 15.99 8.07
CA TYR A 61 10.58 14.54 8.25
C TYR A 61 9.24 13.91 7.87
N GLN A 62 8.11 14.53 8.27
CA GLN A 62 6.77 14.08 7.87
C GLN A 62 6.64 14.07 6.34
N ASN A 63 6.98 15.17 5.67
CA ASN A 63 6.90 15.28 4.22
C ASN A 63 7.85 14.32 3.51
N LYS A 64 9.05 14.09 4.05
CA LYS A 64 10.01 13.12 3.51
C LYS A 64 9.45 11.70 3.59
N ARG A 65 8.83 11.31 4.70
CA ARG A 65 8.17 10.00 4.84
C ARG A 65 6.98 9.82 3.89
N VAL A 66 6.15 10.84 3.71
CA VAL A 66 5.04 10.80 2.75
C VAL A 66 5.56 10.54 1.34
N ARG A 67 6.57 11.31 0.92
CA ARG A 67 7.21 11.13 -0.39
C ARG A 67 7.87 9.75 -0.53
N TRP A 68 8.60 9.30 0.49
CA TRP A 68 9.22 7.98 0.52
C TRP A 68 8.19 6.86 0.35
N LYS A 69 7.07 6.92 1.09
CA LYS A 69 5.99 5.93 0.98
C LYS A 69 5.38 5.93 -0.41
N SER A 70 5.10 7.11 -0.97
CA SER A 70 4.60 7.23 -2.35
C SER A 70 5.56 6.63 -3.37
N GLN A 71 6.85 6.92 -3.24
CA GLN A 71 7.88 6.41 -4.16
C GLN A 71 8.04 4.89 -4.03
N SER A 72 8.01 4.33 -2.81
CA SER A 72 8.05 2.89 -2.59
C SER A 72 6.86 2.20 -3.26
N LEU A 73 5.65 2.71 -3.05
CA LEU A 73 4.43 2.16 -3.66
C LEU A 73 4.49 2.22 -5.19
N GLU A 74 5.03 3.29 -5.76
CA GLU A 74 5.19 3.41 -7.21
C GLU A 74 6.16 2.35 -7.77
N VAL A 75 7.27 2.10 -7.07
CA VAL A 75 8.23 1.05 -7.45
C VAL A 75 7.59 -0.33 -7.35
N ASP A 76 6.90 -0.61 -6.24
CA ASP A 76 6.23 -1.90 -6.01
C ASP A 76 5.14 -2.16 -7.06
N TYR A 77 4.36 -1.13 -7.39
CA TYR A 77 3.35 -1.20 -8.44
C TYR A 77 3.99 -1.53 -9.80
N LYS A 78 5.06 -0.83 -10.19
CA LYS A 78 5.77 -1.11 -11.44
C LYS A 78 6.33 -2.54 -11.50
N ALA A 79 6.91 -3.01 -10.40
CA ALA A 79 7.42 -4.39 -10.32
C ALA A 79 6.28 -5.43 -10.41
N LEU A 80 5.13 -5.15 -9.80
CA LEU A 80 3.94 -6.00 -9.93
C LEU A 80 3.41 -6.02 -11.37
N GLN A 81 3.32 -4.86 -12.01
CA GLN A 81 2.89 -4.74 -13.40
C GLN A 81 3.79 -5.54 -14.35
N GLN A 82 5.12 -5.44 -14.20
CA GLN A 82 6.07 -6.22 -15.01
C GLN A 82 5.90 -7.73 -14.83
N ARG A 83 5.63 -8.19 -13.61
CA ARG A 83 5.36 -9.62 -13.34
C ARG A 83 4.06 -10.07 -13.99
N LEU A 84 3.01 -9.24 -13.93
CA LEU A 84 1.73 -9.53 -14.59
C LEU A 84 1.93 -9.66 -16.10
N ASP A 85 2.61 -8.70 -16.73
CA ASP A 85 2.86 -8.72 -18.18
C ASP A 85 3.66 -9.96 -18.61
N SER A 86 4.64 -10.36 -17.80
CA SER A 86 5.43 -11.57 -18.06
C SER A 86 4.57 -12.84 -17.95
N ALA A 87 3.76 -12.94 -16.89
CA ALA A 87 2.85 -14.07 -16.68
C ALA A 87 1.77 -14.17 -17.77
N LEU A 88 1.27 -13.04 -18.28
CA LEU A 88 0.33 -13.00 -19.40
C LEU A 88 0.96 -13.56 -20.68
N LYS A 89 2.18 -13.15 -21.01
CA LYS A 89 2.92 -13.68 -22.16
C LYS A 89 3.16 -15.19 -22.05
N ASP A 90 3.56 -15.65 -20.88
CA ASP A 90 3.76 -17.08 -20.63
C ASP A 90 2.44 -17.85 -20.74
N ASN A 91 1.33 -17.29 -20.24
CA ASN A 91 0.01 -17.88 -20.37
C ASN A 91 -0.43 -18.01 -21.83
N GLU A 92 -0.21 -16.97 -22.64
CA GLU A 92 -0.47 -17.00 -24.08
C GLU A 92 0.35 -18.09 -24.78
N LYS A 93 1.66 -18.16 -24.48
CA LYS A 93 2.54 -19.19 -25.02
C LYS A 93 2.07 -20.59 -24.64
N LEU A 94 1.69 -20.81 -23.38
CA LEU A 94 1.18 -22.09 -22.90
C LEU A 94 -0.16 -22.46 -23.56
N LYS A 95 -1.05 -21.49 -23.78
CA LYS A 95 -2.31 -21.73 -24.50
C LYS A 95 -2.06 -22.19 -25.93
N LEU A 96 -1.11 -21.57 -26.62
CA LEU A 96 -0.70 -21.97 -27.97
C LEU A 96 -0.13 -23.39 -27.96
N GLU A 97 0.74 -23.70 -27.01
CA GLU A 97 1.37 -25.02 -26.90
C GLU A 97 0.35 -26.12 -26.55
N VAL A 98 -0.56 -25.85 -25.62
CA VAL A 98 -1.69 -26.75 -25.31
C VAL A 98 -2.55 -26.98 -26.56
N GLY A 99 -2.84 -25.93 -27.33
CA GLY A 99 -3.57 -26.05 -28.59
C GLY A 99 -2.84 -26.91 -29.61
N ARG A 100 -1.51 -26.75 -29.74
CA ARG A 100 -0.65 -27.55 -30.62
C ARG A 100 -0.65 -29.01 -30.21
N LEU A 101 -0.39 -29.30 -28.92
CA LEU A 101 -0.36 -30.65 -28.37
C LEU A 101 -1.71 -31.36 -28.50
N ARG A 102 -2.83 -30.65 -28.29
CA ARG A 102 -4.18 -31.21 -28.51
C ARG A 102 -4.40 -31.63 -29.96
N LYS A 103 -3.93 -30.85 -30.94
CA LYS A 103 -4.02 -31.21 -32.36
C LYS A 103 -3.17 -32.44 -32.70
N GLU A 104 -1.98 -32.53 -32.14
CA GLU A 104 -1.07 -33.67 -32.32
C GLU A 104 -1.63 -34.95 -31.69
N LEU A 105 -2.21 -34.84 -30.49
CA LEU A 105 -2.90 -35.93 -29.82
C LEU A 105 -4.12 -36.40 -30.62
N HIS A 106 -4.93 -35.48 -31.16
CA HIS A 106 -6.04 -35.86 -32.01
C HIS A 106 -5.59 -36.61 -33.28
N LYS A 107 -4.56 -36.10 -33.97
CA LYS A 107 -3.99 -36.74 -35.16
C LYS A 107 -3.46 -38.15 -34.86
N THR A 108 -2.81 -38.35 -33.73
CA THR A 108 -2.31 -39.67 -33.33
C THR A 108 -3.45 -40.62 -32.96
N GLN A 109 -4.49 -40.15 -32.27
CA GLN A 109 -5.71 -40.93 -32.00
C GLN A 109 -6.41 -41.39 -33.30
N GLU A 110 -6.51 -40.50 -34.29
CA GLU A 110 -7.06 -40.82 -35.61
C GLU A 110 -6.21 -41.89 -36.32
N MET A 111 -4.88 -41.75 -36.33
CA MET A 111 -3.98 -42.72 -36.97
C MET A 111 -3.99 -44.10 -36.28
N LEU A 112 -4.20 -44.13 -34.96
CA LEU A 112 -4.30 -45.36 -34.18
C LEU A 112 -5.70 -46.01 -34.24
N GLY A 113 -6.65 -45.45 -35.00
CA GLY A 113 -7.98 -46.01 -35.17
C GLY A 113 -8.87 -45.90 -33.93
N PHE A 114 -8.51 -45.07 -32.95
CA PHE A 114 -9.39 -44.69 -31.85
C PHE A 114 -10.42 -43.67 -32.37
N THR A 115 -11.31 -44.08 -33.26
CA THR A 115 -12.52 -43.32 -33.51
C THR A 115 -13.37 -43.42 -32.25
N THR A 116 -13.72 -42.29 -31.66
CA THR A 116 -14.80 -42.24 -30.69
C THR A 116 -16.07 -42.72 -31.39
N THR A 117 -16.30 -44.03 -31.36
CA THR A 117 -17.59 -44.63 -31.63
C THR A 117 -18.50 -44.14 -30.52
N THR A 118 -19.30 -43.12 -30.83
CA THR A 118 -20.52 -42.84 -30.10
C THR A 118 -21.43 -44.04 -30.27
N ASN A 119 -21.41 -44.99 -29.33
CA ASN A 119 -22.52 -45.90 -29.12
C ASN A 119 -22.63 -46.27 -27.64
N ASN A 120 -23.84 -46.06 -27.13
CA ASN A 120 -24.28 -46.42 -25.80
C ASN A 120 -24.07 -47.92 -25.51
N TYR A 121 -23.10 -48.26 -24.67
CA TYR A 121 -23.25 -49.29 -23.63
C TYR A 121 -22.12 -49.20 -22.60
N SER A 122 -22.51 -48.84 -21.38
CA SER A 122 -22.03 -49.30 -20.08
C SER A 122 -20.56 -49.69 -19.86
N SER A 123 -19.97 -48.93 -18.94
CA SER A 123 -19.27 -49.44 -17.75
C SER A 123 -17.96 -50.21 -17.94
N ILE A 124 -16.86 -49.46 -17.94
CA ILE A 124 -15.70 -49.84 -17.12
C ILE A 124 -15.33 -48.63 -16.27
N SER A 125 -15.64 -48.78 -14.99
CA SER A 125 -15.31 -47.89 -13.89
C SER A 125 -13.80 -47.64 -13.85
N SER A 126 -13.41 -46.37 -13.86
CA SER A 126 -12.21 -45.90 -13.17
C SER A 126 -12.66 -44.77 -12.25
N SER A 127 -13.18 -45.18 -11.10
CA SER A 127 -13.35 -44.35 -9.92
C SER A 127 -12.00 -43.68 -9.59
N CYS A 128 -11.95 -42.36 -9.75
CA CYS A 128 -11.07 -41.51 -8.98
C CYS A 128 -11.96 -40.59 -8.15
N ASP A 129 -11.95 -40.81 -6.84
CA ASP A 129 -12.65 -39.98 -5.88
C ASP A 129 -12.08 -38.56 -5.96
N GLU A 130 -12.90 -37.59 -6.37
CA GLU A 130 -12.64 -36.18 -6.06
C GLU A 130 -12.88 -35.98 -4.56
N VAL A 131 -11.88 -36.31 -3.77
CA VAL A 131 -11.76 -35.81 -2.40
C VAL A 131 -11.61 -34.30 -2.45
N GLY A 132 -12.66 -33.62 -1.98
CA GLY A 132 -12.57 -32.33 -1.33
C GLY A 132 -12.02 -31.22 -2.21
N SER A 133 -12.95 -30.52 -2.87
CA SER A 133 -12.79 -29.11 -3.19
C SER A 133 -12.49 -28.36 -1.89
N SER A 134 -11.20 -28.32 -1.53
CA SER A 134 -10.68 -27.44 -0.50
C SER A 134 -10.73 -26.06 -1.11
N CYS A 135 -11.89 -25.45 -0.93
CA CYS A 135 -12.11 -24.02 -0.79
C CYS A 135 -10.78 -23.32 -0.55
N LEU A 136 -10.41 -22.44 -1.46
CA LEU A 136 -9.27 -21.54 -1.34
C LEU A 136 -9.29 -20.96 0.08
N GLN A 137 -8.49 -21.55 0.96
CA GLN A 137 -8.14 -20.94 2.22
C GLN A 137 -7.27 -19.76 1.82
N LEU A 138 -7.95 -18.65 1.53
CA LEU A 138 -7.46 -17.32 1.76
C LEU A 138 -6.96 -17.35 3.20
N ARG A 139 -5.67 -17.64 3.32
CA ARG A 139 -4.93 -17.48 4.56
C ARG A 139 -5.04 -16.01 4.85
N ASP A 140 -5.96 -15.69 5.75
CA ASP A 140 -6.03 -14.42 6.44
C ASP A 140 -4.70 -14.24 7.15
N GLN A 141 -3.73 -13.67 6.43
CA GLN A 141 -2.62 -13.00 7.05
C GLN A 141 -3.16 -11.66 7.53
N SER A 142 -3.90 -11.75 8.64
CA SER A 142 -4.17 -10.68 9.57
C SER A 142 -2.84 -10.14 10.11
N LYS A 143 -2.21 -9.34 9.26
CA LYS A 143 -1.31 -8.24 9.58
C LYS A 143 -1.65 -7.09 8.63
N HIS A 144 -2.94 -6.89 8.38
CA HIS A 144 -3.38 -5.62 7.82
C HIS A 144 -3.06 -4.57 8.86
N ASN A 145 -2.11 -3.71 8.50
CA ASN A 145 -1.54 -2.69 9.35
C ASN A 145 -2.66 -1.97 10.09
N HIS A 146 -2.56 -1.91 11.42
CA HIS A 146 -3.43 -1.09 12.28
C HIS A 146 -3.59 0.36 11.74
N LEU A 147 -2.60 0.83 10.98
CA LEU A 147 -2.54 2.11 10.28
C LEU A 147 -3.46 2.23 9.05
N ASP A 148 -3.85 1.14 8.39
CA ASP A 148 -4.74 1.18 7.22
C ASP A 148 -6.21 1.41 7.61
N LYS A 149 -6.60 1.00 8.83
CA LYS A 149 -7.95 1.27 9.38
C LYS A 149 -8.12 2.74 9.73
N GLU A 150 -7.07 3.39 10.25
CA GLU A 150 -7.10 4.84 10.51
C GLU A 150 -7.17 5.66 9.22
N LEU A 151 -6.43 5.25 8.18
CA LEU A 151 -6.47 5.93 6.89
C LEU A 151 -7.84 5.77 6.19
N TYR A 152 -8.46 4.59 6.30
CA TYR A 152 -9.82 4.33 5.79
C TYR A 152 -10.88 5.12 6.55
N ALA A 153 -10.80 5.20 7.89
CA ALA A 153 -11.73 5.99 8.70
C ALA A 153 -11.66 7.50 8.39
N CYS A 154 -10.48 8.03 8.07
CA CYS A 154 -10.32 9.41 7.65
C CYS A 154 -10.83 9.70 6.22
N LEU A 155 -10.85 8.69 5.34
CA LEU A 155 -11.24 8.84 3.94
C LEU A 155 -12.75 8.73 3.71
N ILE A 156 -13.45 7.95 4.55
CA ILE A 156 -14.88 7.66 4.39
C ILE A 156 -15.78 8.75 5.02
N GLY A 157 -15.22 9.74 5.72
CA GLY A 157 -15.96 10.92 6.18
C GLY A 157 -17.19 10.57 7.02
N GLY A 158 -16.98 10.15 8.27
CA GLY A 158 -18.07 9.98 9.22
C GLY A 158 -18.54 11.34 9.78
N GLU A 159 -19.32 12.10 9.02
CA GLU A 159 -20.26 13.05 9.62
C GLU A 159 -21.53 12.30 10.01
N GLY A 160 -21.82 12.29 11.31
CA GLY A 160 -23.01 11.70 11.90
C GLY A 160 -23.14 12.17 13.34
N HIS A 161 -23.71 13.35 13.50
CA HIS A 161 -24.19 13.90 14.77
C HIS A 161 -25.06 12.87 15.52
N PHE A 162 -24.80 12.65 16.81
CA PHE A 162 -25.83 12.27 17.77
C PHE A 162 -25.69 13.17 19.00
N GLY A 163 -26.67 14.07 19.16
CA GLY A 163 -26.91 14.76 20.42
C GLY A 163 -27.59 13.84 21.43
N THR A 164 -27.08 13.88 22.66
CA THR A 164 -27.70 13.88 24.01
C THR A 164 -29.17 13.40 24.18
N PRO A 165 -29.53 12.70 25.27
CA PRO A 165 -29.81 13.39 26.55
C PRO A 165 -29.52 12.62 27.87
N ASP A 166 -29.58 13.39 28.97
CA ASP A 166 -29.69 13.05 30.40
C ASP A 166 -28.44 12.53 31.14
N GLY A 167 -28.01 13.07 32.29
CA GLY A 167 -28.52 14.15 33.12
C GLY A 167 -27.81 14.08 34.48
N HIS A 168 -27.16 15.17 34.91
CA HIS A 168 -27.03 15.51 36.32
C HIS A 168 -26.69 17.00 36.47
N ASN A 169 -27.60 17.66 37.19
CA ASN A 169 -27.72 19.09 37.43
C ASN A 169 -26.46 19.71 38.06
N PHE A 170 -26.11 20.92 37.63
CA PHE A 170 -25.38 21.86 38.49
C PHE A 170 -25.69 23.31 38.09
N PHE A 171 -26.83 23.80 38.58
CA PHE A 171 -27.03 25.22 38.87
C PHE A 171 -27.29 25.32 40.38
N ASP A 172 -26.28 25.78 41.10
CA ASP A 172 -26.36 26.70 42.24
C ASP A 172 -24.98 27.39 42.39
#